data_AF-A0A3B8WTR4-F1
#
_entry.id   AF-A0A3B8WTR4-F1
#
_cell.length_a   1.000
_cell.length_b   1.000
_cell.length_c   1.000
_cell.angle_alpha   90.00
_cell.angle_beta   90.00
_cell.angle_gamma   90.00
#
_symmetry.space_group_name_H-M   'P 1'
#
loop_
_entity.id
_entity.type
_entity.pdbx_description
1 polymer ?
#
loop_
_entity_poly.entity_id
_entity_poly.type
_entity_poly.pdbx_seq_one_letter_code
_entity_poly.pdbx_strand_id
1 'polypeptide(L)'
;MLNSILFKGAAACFFMLTVFSAHAKSELIVKSPAQTENSILLIWNSALSFAPKTCDYVVYLNGKKCIVTARQQVEQTNLNVYAYKEAFYQHFTKEFTGLNMVETDVTYFELQNLEPDTTYEVYVTGVNKKGRKTVKSATVTFTTKSASGTLDVTSFGAVNGDKIIDVKCSGEERALIKSNTAAIQKAIDECPKNGTVYIPNGIFMSGGLHLKSDMTLKIDGTLCASPFAEDYDYGFLMYTYYTDKRRWGLLSCVGAQNLTLCGKGCVDGNGWLFYTAESIKDNDWCTYAEEGDLDFYKNKSKARQLIRFKKGNKKTVYTDGILAADCAYNYLNSIGKNPETASSAELGEAYATRSTTVILRGVKNLLIKDLLFINPANHMINIIDSTNVTVTGITEFTYDCNNGDGIGLICTDNAVVYNNFIDAGDDCIVFSAGVGKPASTTGQSGVKNVQIFGNYIHHGHGGVAFGSHTALGISDVQIYDNIFNHTDAPFRIKSAPANGGFVRDVLFEHNSITCAKQPFIMSTEYNDAGTVSKYGPADKPAVFSNITCRDSTVFRVGGTTIYISAADDSPHSDIFFKNVKFAKPGNMGEYIKNCNNYKNEE
;
A
#
# COMPACT_ATOMS: atom_id res chain seq x y z
N MET A 1 36.21 -6.38 -56.29
CA MET A 1 36.31 -7.82 -55.97
C MET A 1 36.48 -7.92 -54.46
N LEU A 2 35.54 -8.61 -53.80
CA LEU A 2 35.66 -9.43 -52.57
C LEU A 2 36.46 -8.90 -51.34
N ASN A 3 36.07 -9.10 -50.08
CA ASN A 3 34.87 -9.61 -49.43
C ASN A 3 34.96 -9.31 -47.90
N SER A 4 33.82 -8.91 -47.32
CA SER A 4 33.21 -9.24 -46.00
C SER A 4 34.03 -9.71 -44.77
N ILE A 5 33.72 -9.12 -43.59
CA ILE A 5 33.20 -9.72 -42.31
C ILE A 5 32.98 -8.51 -41.36
N LEU A 6 31.81 -7.87 -41.20
CA LEU A 6 30.53 -8.24 -40.56
C LEU A 6 30.62 -8.68 -39.08
N PHE A 7 30.57 -7.70 -38.17
CA PHE A 7 29.88 -7.83 -36.88
C PHE A 7 28.88 -6.66 -36.75
N LYS A 8 27.59 -6.99 -36.90
CA LYS A 8 26.45 -6.11 -36.59
C LYS A 8 26.19 -6.20 -35.08
N GLY A 9 26.40 -5.12 -34.36
CA GLY A 9 25.80 -4.88 -33.04
C GLY A 9 24.80 -3.74 -33.20
N ALA A 10 23.53 -4.07 -33.46
CA ALA A 10 22.46 -3.11 -33.47
C ALA A 10 22.15 -2.71 -32.02
N ALA A 11 22.56 -1.51 -31.62
CA ALA A 11 22.08 -0.87 -30.40
C ALA A 11 20.57 -0.58 -30.58
N ALA A 12 19.73 -1.46 -30.06
CA ALA A 12 18.30 -1.18 -29.90
C ALA A 12 18.14 -0.25 -28.69
N CYS A 13 18.32 1.06 -28.90
CA CYS A 13 17.80 2.07 -28.01
C CYS A 13 16.27 2.01 -28.07
N PHE A 14 15.65 1.26 -27.15
CA PHE A 14 14.23 1.40 -26.83
C PHE A 14 14.05 2.76 -26.12
N PHE A 15 13.82 3.81 -26.90
CA PHE A 15 13.20 5.03 -26.41
C PHE A 15 11.75 4.69 -26.04
N MET A 16 11.48 4.34 -24.78
CA MET A 16 10.14 4.56 -24.21
C MET A 16 10.00 6.06 -23.95
N LEU A 17 9.58 6.79 -24.98
CA LEU A 17 8.95 8.09 -24.80
C LEU A 17 7.49 7.82 -24.39
N THR A 18 7.21 7.71 -23.09
CA THR A 18 5.84 7.85 -22.59
C THR A 18 5.49 9.33 -22.67
N VAL A 19 4.98 9.74 -23.83
CA VAL A 19 4.33 11.03 -24.02
C VAL A 19 3.10 11.06 -23.13
N PHE A 20 3.12 11.90 -22.08
CA PHE A 20 1.93 12.38 -21.41
C PHE A 20 1.11 13.18 -22.41
N SER A 21 0.26 12.45 -23.12
CA SER A 21 -0.92 13.03 -23.71
C SER A 21 -2.08 12.14 -23.29
N ALA A 22 -3.07 12.76 -22.66
CA ALA A 22 -4.42 12.25 -22.57
C ALA A 22 -5.05 12.23 -23.98
N HIS A 23 -4.41 11.59 -24.96
CA HIS A 23 -5.15 11.05 -26.08
C HIS A 23 -5.98 9.94 -25.50
N ALA A 24 -7.30 10.14 -25.45
CA ALA A 24 -8.25 9.07 -25.20
C ALA A 24 -7.88 7.93 -26.14
N LYS A 25 -7.21 6.90 -25.62
CA LYS A 25 -6.93 5.70 -26.38
C LYS A 25 -8.28 5.20 -26.84
N SER A 26 -8.52 5.17 -28.15
CA SER A 26 -9.81 4.78 -28.72
C SER A 26 -10.06 3.27 -28.61
N GLU A 27 -9.35 2.58 -27.72
CA GLU A 27 -9.34 1.14 -27.58
C GLU A 27 -9.10 0.72 -26.12
N LEU A 28 -9.59 -0.48 -25.81
CA LEU A 28 -9.40 -1.13 -24.53
C LEU A 28 -8.09 -1.93 -24.55
N ILE A 29 -7.16 -1.58 -23.66
CA ILE A 29 -5.83 -2.20 -23.55
C ILE A 29 -5.76 -3.02 -22.28
N VAL A 30 -5.61 -4.33 -22.44
CA VAL A 30 -5.50 -5.29 -21.34
C VAL A 30 -4.02 -5.54 -21.05
N LYS A 31 -3.67 -5.55 -19.77
CA LYS A 31 -2.34 -5.89 -19.25
C LYS A 31 -2.48 -6.84 -18.08
N SER A 32 -1.39 -7.52 -17.73
CA SER A 32 -1.30 -8.28 -16.50
C SER A 32 -0.22 -7.70 -15.60
N PRO A 33 -0.55 -7.31 -14.35
CA PRO A 33 0.43 -6.84 -13.39
C PRO A 33 1.14 -8.00 -12.67
N ALA A 34 0.48 -9.16 -12.50
CA ALA A 34 1.07 -10.38 -11.95
C ALA A 34 0.29 -11.64 -12.34
N GLN A 35 0.97 -12.79 -12.23
CA GLN A 35 0.39 -14.12 -12.41
C GLN A 35 1.03 -15.13 -11.44
N THR A 36 0.30 -16.19 -11.13
CA THR A 36 0.74 -17.36 -10.37
C THR A 36 0.74 -18.60 -11.30
N GLU A 37 0.90 -19.77 -10.72
CA GLU A 37 0.72 -21.06 -11.39
C GLU A 37 -0.75 -21.37 -11.74
N ASN A 38 -1.71 -20.74 -11.06
CA ASN A 38 -3.13 -21.05 -11.19
C ASN A 38 -4.04 -19.82 -11.39
N SER A 39 -3.46 -18.62 -11.47
CA SER A 39 -4.20 -17.40 -11.71
C SER A 39 -3.42 -16.36 -12.49
N ILE A 40 -4.15 -15.44 -13.12
CA ILE A 40 -3.60 -14.22 -13.70
C ILE A 40 -4.47 -13.02 -13.33
N LEU A 41 -3.82 -11.94 -12.92
CA LEU A 41 -4.45 -10.64 -12.72
C LEU A 41 -4.50 -9.92 -14.06
N LEU A 42 -5.64 -9.30 -14.36
CA LEU A 42 -5.88 -8.50 -15.56
C LEU A 42 -6.30 -7.10 -15.15
N ILE A 43 -5.74 -6.10 -15.80
CA ILE A 43 -6.11 -4.69 -15.64
C ILE A 43 -6.26 -4.05 -17.03
N TRP A 44 -7.06 -2.98 -17.14
CA TRP A 44 -7.23 -2.23 -18.38
C TRP A 44 -7.51 -0.74 -18.15
N ASN A 45 -7.37 0.07 -19.20
CA ASN A 45 -7.81 1.47 -19.15
C ASN A 45 -9.33 1.56 -19.17
N SER A 46 -9.92 2.53 -18.45
CA SER A 46 -11.37 2.74 -18.49
C SER A 46 -11.84 3.08 -19.92
N ALA A 47 -12.96 2.48 -20.31
CA ALA A 47 -13.60 2.72 -21.61
C ALA A 47 -14.51 3.95 -21.60
N LEU A 48 -14.73 4.60 -20.47
CA LEU A 48 -15.72 5.66 -20.32
C LEU A 48 -15.47 6.87 -21.24
N SER A 49 -14.21 7.17 -21.55
CA SER A 49 -13.84 8.31 -22.41
C SER A 49 -14.07 8.11 -23.91
N PHE A 50 -14.19 6.86 -24.39
CA PHE A 50 -14.37 6.55 -25.83
C PHE A 50 -15.54 5.61 -26.13
N ALA A 51 -16.11 4.97 -25.11
CA ALA A 51 -17.31 4.13 -25.17
C ALA A 51 -18.23 4.44 -23.97
N PRO A 52 -18.83 5.64 -23.90
CA PRO A 52 -19.50 6.17 -22.70
C PRO A 52 -20.77 5.41 -22.27
N LYS A 53 -21.26 4.47 -23.08
CA LYS A 53 -22.38 3.57 -22.72
C LYS A 53 -21.93 2.34 -21.93
N THR A 54 -20.62 2.14 -21.76
CA THR A 54 -20.05 1.04 -20.98
C THR A 54 -20.36 1.27 -19.50
N CYS A 55 -20.89 0.25 -18.84
CA CYS A 55 -21.14 0.28 -17.39
C CYS A 55 -20.49 -0.88 -16.65
N ASP A 56 -20.01 -1.92 -17.36
CA ASP A 56 -19.31 -3.07 -16.78
C ASP A 56 -18.45 -3.73 -17.86
N TYR A 57 -17.67 -4.74 -17.47
CA TYR A 57 -16.78 -5.48 -18.34
C TYR A 57 -16.97 -6.99 -18.19
N VAL A 58 -16.76 -7.70 -19.30
CA VAL A 58 -16.84 -9.16 -19.37
C VAL A 58 -15.53 -9.69 -19.93
N VAL A 59 -14.94 -10.64 -19.22
CA VAL A 59 -13.71 -11.34 -19.64
C VAL A 59 -14.08 -12.60 -20.42
N TYR A 60 -13.28 -12.91 -21.44
CA TYR A 60 -13.38 -14.13 -22.22
C TYR A 60 -12.04 -14.87 -22.20
N LEU A 61 -12.06 -16.15 -21.83
CA LEU A 61 -10.91 -17.05 -21.79
C LEU A 61 -11.06 -18.10 -22.88
N ASN A 62 -10.09 -18.21 -23.79
CA ASN A 62 -10.11 -19.09 -24.96
C ASN A 62 -11.44 -18.97 -25.75
N GLY A 63 -11.90 -17.73 -25.93
CA GLY A 63 -13.16 -17.40 -26.60
C GLY A 63 -14.44 -17.67 -25.79
N LYS A 64 -14.35 -18.31 -24.63
CA LYS A 64 -15.49 -18.60 -23.75
C LYS A 64 -15.70 -17.45 -22.76
N LYS A 65 -16.94 -16.99 -22.62
CA LYS A 65 -17.33 -15.94 -21.68
C LYS A 65 -17.16 -16.45 -20.24
N CYS A 66 -16.51 -15.68 -19.37
CA CYS A 66 -16.53 -15.91 -17.94
C CYS A 66 -17.96 -15.76 -17.38
N ILE A 67 -18.28 -16.53 -16.33
CA ILE A 67 -19.63 -16.60 -15.77
C ILE A 67 -20.06 -15.25 -15.17
N VAL A 68 -19.10 -14.55 -14.54
CA VAL A 68 -19.31 -13.27 -13.87
C VAL A 68 -18.69 -12.11 -14.65
N THR A 69 -19.28 -10.93 -14.50
CA THR A 69 -18.67 -9.66 -14.94
C THR A 69 -17.56 -9.23 -13.98
N ALA A 70 -16.84 -8.16 -14.33
CA ALA A 70 -15.81 -7.59 -13.46
C ALA A 70 -16.40 -7.09 -12.12
N ARG A 71 -17.50 -6.32 -12.14
CA ARG A 71 -18.14 -5.88 -10.90
C ARG A 71 -18.64 -7.04 -10.05
N GLN A 72 -19.26 -8.06 -10.66
CA GLN A 72 -19.73 -9.25 -9.96
C GLN A 72 -18.59 -10.04 -9.31
N GLN A 73 -17.40 -10.09 -9.91
CA GLN A 73 -16.26 -10.74 -9.26
C GLN A 73 -15.80 -9.98 -8.02
N VAL A 74 -15.74 -8.64 -8.07
CA VAL A 74 -15.37 -7.83 -6.90
C VAL A 74 -16.34 -8.06 -5.74
N GLU A 75 -17.64 -8.07 -6.03
CA GLU A 75 -18.69 -8.42 -5.05
C GLU A 75 -18.45 -9.79 -4.39
N GLN A 76 -18.01 -10.79 -5.15
CA GLN A 76 -17.83 -12.15 -4.64
C GLN A 76 -16.49 -12.38 -3.92
N THR A 77 -15.45 -11.64 -4.27
CA THR A 77 -14.06 -11.95 -3.88
C THR A 77 -13.47 -10.97 -2.89
N ASN A 78 -13.95 -9.73 -2.83
CA ASN A 78 -13.48 -8.71 -1.88
C ASN A 78 -14.66 -7.99 -1.22
N LEU A 79 -15.30 -8.71 -0.29
CA LEU A 79 -16.51 -8.25 0.40
C LEU A 79 -16.31 -6.93 1.15
N ASN A 80 -15.12 -6.65 1.69
CA ASN A 80 -14.87 -5.39 2.39
C ASN A 80 -14.91 -4.23 1.38
N VAL A 81 -14.05 -4.22 0.36
CA VAL A 81 -14.02 -3.12 -0.62
C VAL A 81 -15.38 -2.92 -1.27
N TYR A 82 -16.04 -4.00 -1.69
CA TYR A 82 -17.38 -3.91 -2.26
C TYR A 82 -18.41 -3.34 -1.28
N ALA A 83 -18.52 -3.91 -0.07
CA ALA A 83 -19.55 -3.52 0.89
C ALA A 83 -19.38 -2.07 1.39
N TYR A 84 -18.15 -1.58 1.50
CA TYR A 84 -17.87 -0.18 1.87
C TYR A 84 -18.15 0.79 0.72
N LYS A 85 -17.78 0.45 -0.52
CA LYS A 85 -18.11 1.26 -1.70
C LYS A 85 -19.62 1.38 -1.92
N GLU A 86 -20.34 0.26 -1.82
CA GLU A 86 -21.81 0.25 -1.93
C GLU A 86 -22.47 1.08 -0.83
N ALA A 87 -22.03 0.92 0.43
CA ALA A 87 -22.55 1.72 1.54
C ALA A 87 -22.34 3.23 1.32
N PHE A 88 -21.15 3.60 0.84
CA PHE A 88 -20.81 4.98 0.53
C PHE A 88 -21.76 5.58 -0.50
N TYR A 89 -21.93 4.95 -1.67
CA TYR A 89 -22.79 5.50 -2.73
C TYR A 89 -24.27 5.51 -2.35
N GLN A 90 -24.75 4.49 -1.62
CA GLN A 90 -26.12 4.43 -1.12
C GLN A 90 -26.41 5.57 -0.14
N HIS A 91 -25.47 5.86 0.78
CA HIS A 91 -25.58 6.98 1.70
C HIS A 91 -25.74 8.31 0.94
N PHE A 92 -24.85 8.59 0.00
CA PHE A 92 -24.87 9.83 -0.74
C PHE A 92 -26.13 10.01 -1.60
N THR A 93 -26.56 8.93 -2.27
CA THR A 93 -27.77 8.92 -3.08
C THR A 93 -29.02 9.18 -2.24
N LYS A 94 -29.07 8.64 -1.02
CA LYS A 94 -30.24 8.76 -0.13
C LYS A 94 -30.31 10.11 0.58
N GLU A 95 -29.19 10.59 1.10
CA GLU A 95 -29.16 11.72 2.02
C GLU A 95 -28.95 13.08 1.31
N PHE A 96 -28.46 13.10 0.06
CA PHE A 96 -28.13 14.35 -0.65
C PHE A 96 -28.68 14.42 -2.09
N THR A 97 -29.86 15.02 -2.25
CA THR A 97 -30.43 15.31 -3.57
C THR A 97 -29.54 16.27 -4.37
N GLY A 98 -29.14 15.87 -5.58
CA GLY A 98 -28.36 16.70 -6.50
C GLY A 98 -26.84 16.68 -6.27
N LEU A 99 -26.35 15.96 -5.26
CA LEU A 99 -24.93 15.66 -5.07
C LEU A 99 -24.61 14.30 -5.68
N ASN A 100 -23.83 14.30 -6.77
CA ASN A 100 -23.33 13.08 -7.37
C ASN A 100 -21.85 12.90 -7.01
N MET A 101 -21.57 11.95 -6.12
CA MET A 101 -20.21 11.47 -5.92
C MET A 101 -19.75 10.72 -7.16
N VAL A 102 -18.46 10.82 -7.50
CA VAL A 102 -17.88 10.10 -8.63
C VAL A 102 -17.90 8.60 -8.35
N GLU A 103 -18.54 7.83 -9.23
CA GLU A 103 -18.62 6.37 -9.15
C GLU A 103 -17.34 5.73 -9.72
N THR A 104 -16.62 4.95 -8.91
CA THR A 104 -15.39 4.29 -9.36
C THR A 104 -15.67 3.20 -10.40
N ASP A 105 -14.87 3.14 -11.45
CA ASP A 105 -14.93 2.05 -12.42
C ASP A 105 -14.26 0.76 -11.89
N VAL A 106 -14.63 -0.40 -12.46
CA VAL A 106 -13.99 -1.69 -12.15
C VAL A 106 -13.27 -2.18 -13.39
N THR A 107 -11.99 -1.84 -13.47
CA THR A 107 -11.13 -2.07 -14.64
C THR A 107 -10.12 -3.21 -14.44
N TYR A 108 -10.50 -4.18 -13.62
CA TYR A 108 -9.66 -5.31 -13.24
C TYR A 108 -10.45 -6.60 -13.08
N PHE A 109 -9.78 -7.74 -13.24
CA PHE A 109 -10.34 -9.08 -13.10
C PHE A 109 -9.23 -10.09 -12.79
N GLU A 110 -9.51 -11.11 -12.00
CA GLU A 110 -8.62 -12.26 -11.81
C GLU A 110 -9.21 -13.51 -12.47
N LEU A 111 -8.48 -14.10 -13.41
CA LEU A 111 -8.78 -15.46 -13.84
C LEU A 111 -8.13 -16.43 -12.85
N GLN A 112 -8.94 -17.26 -12.20
CA GLN A 112 -8.51 -18.24 -11.20
C GLN A 112 -8.75 -19.67 -11.71
N ASN A 113 -8.24 -20.67 -10.98
CA ASN A 113 -8.38 -22.09 -11.28
C ASN A 113 -7.85 -22.45 -12.68
N LEU A 114 -6.76 -21.82 -13.07
CA LEU A 114 -6.02 -22.15 -14.28
C LEU A 114 -5.07 -23.31 -14.01
N GLU A 115 -4.75 -24.06 -15.06
CA GLU A 115 -3.77 -25.13 -15.01
C GLU A 115 -2.36 -24.53 -15.07
N PRO A 116 -1.40 -25.03 -14.29
CA PRO A 116 0.02 -24.67 -14.42
C PRO A 116 0.56 -24.94 -15.83
N ASP A 117 1.61 -24.20 -16.20
CA ASP A 117 2.33 -24.34 -17.49
C ASP A 117 1.41 -24.39 -18.73
N THR A 118 0.29 -23.67 -18.69
CA THR A 118 -0.74 -23.73 -19.74
C THR A 118 -0.93 -22.36 -20.39
N THR A 119 -0.95 -22.35 -21.72
CA THR A 119 -1.17 -21.14 -22.51
C THR A 119 -2.66 -20.88 -22.70
N TYR A 120 -3.05 -19.62 -22.50
CA TYR A 120 -4.41 -19.13 -22.64
C TYR A 120 -4.47 -17.88 -23.50
N GLU A 121 -5.60 -17.67 -24.16
CA GLU A 121 -5.96 -16.43 -24.82
C GLU A 121 -7.05 -15.72 -24.04
N VAL A 122 -6.90 -14.42 -23.83
CA VAL A 122 -7.85 -13.58 -23.10
C VAL A 122 -8.17 -12.29 -23.83
N TYR A 123 -9.44 -11.89 -23.81
CA TYR A 123 -9.84 -10.53 -24.17
C TYR A 123 -10.97 -10.03 -23.27
N VAL A 124 -11.12 -8.71 -23.19
CA VAL A 124 -12.13 -8.05 -22.39
C VAL A 124 -13.10 -7.30 -23.31
N THR A 125 -14.38 -7.30 -22.96
CA THR A 125 -15.38 -6.45 -23.63
C THR A 125 -16.07 -5.55 -22.63
N GLY A 126 -16.19 -4.26 -22.95
CA GLY A 126 -17.16 -3.39 -22.27
C GLY A 126 -18.59 -3.82 -22.62
N VAL A 127 -19.50 -3.70 -21.67
CA VAL A 127 -20.94 -3.94 -21.85
C VAL A 127 -21.76 -2.77 -21.32
N ASN A 128 -22.91 -2.51 -21.93
CA ASN A 128 -23.88 -1.52 -21.43
C ASN A 128 -24.89 -2.13 -20.45
N LYS A 129 -25.80 -1.31 -19.91
CA LYS A 129 -26.83 -1.74 -18.95
C LYS A 129 -27.76 -2.86 -19.43
N LYS A 130 -27.81 -3.11 -20.75
CA LYS A 130 -28.57 -4.22 -21.37
C LYS A 130 -27.70 -5.44 -21.66
N GLY A 131 -26.46 -5.47 -21.18
CA GLY A 131 -25.48 -6.54 -21.43
C GLY A 131 -24.93 -6.58 -22.86
N ARG A 132 -25.19 -5.56 -23.69
CA ARG A 132 -24.70 -5.53 -25.08
C ARG A 132 -23.26 -5.02 -25.11
N LYS A 133 -22.41 -5.68 -25.89
CA LYS A 133 -21.00 -5.29 -26.09
C LYS A 133 -20.89 -3.86 -26.63
N THR A 134 -20.01 -3.07 -26.06
CA THR A 134 -19.74 -1.67 -26.46
C THR A 134 -18.38 -1.53 -27.13
N VAL A 135 -17.37 -2.20 -26.57
CA VAL A 135 -15.99 -2.22 -27.08
C VAL A 135 -15.36 -3.57 -26.78
N LYS A 136 -14.36 -3.98 -27.57
CA LYS A 136 -13.57 -5.20 -27.39
C LYS A 136 -12.08 -4.84 -27.38
N SER A 137 -11.30 -5.41 -26.48
CA SER A 137 -9.84 -5.30 -26.49
C SER A 137 -9.20 -6.15 -27.57
N ALA A 138 -7.92 -5.92 -27.84
CA ALA A 138 -7.08 -6.94 -28.46
C ALA A 138 -7.09 -8.24 -27.62
N THR A 139 -6.91 -9.38 -28.29
CA THR A 139 -6.65 -10.65 -27.60
C THR A 139 -5.20 -10.67 -27.14
N VAL A 140 -4.99 -11.06 -25.88
CA VAL A 140 -3.68 -11.24 -25.25
C VAL A 140 -3.48 -12.72 -24.98
N THR A 141 -2.27 -13.23 -25.22
CA THR A 141 -1.88 -14.61 -24.88
C THR A 141 -0.98 -14.58 -23.66
N PHE A 142 -1.19 -15.47 -22.70
CA PHE A 142 -0.32 -15.65 -21.54
C PHE A 142 -0.11 -17.14 -21.23
N THR A 143 0.92 -17.46 -20.47
CA THR A 143 1.18 -18.82 -19.96
C THR A 143 1.34 -18.74 -18.46
N THR A 144 0.57 -19.53 -17.71
CA THR A 144 0.68 -19.65 -16.25
C THR A 144 2.06 -20.16 -15.84
N LYS A 145 2.47 -19.88 -14.60
CA LYS A 145 3.75 -20.39 -14.08
C LYS A 145 3.67 -21.90 -13.83
N SER A 146 4.83 -22.55 -13.75
CA SER A 146 4.96 -23.93 -13.27
C SER A 146 4.67 -24.01 -11.76
N ALA A 147 4.21 -25.16 -11.28
CA ALA A 147 3.98 -25.42 -9.85
C ALA A 147 4.89 -26.55 -9.33
N SER A 148 5.41 -26.40 -8.10
CA SER A 148 6.29 -27.41 -7.46
C SER A 148 5.74 -27.98 -6.14
N GLY A 149 4.44 -27.84 -5.89
CA GLY A 149 3.77 -28.38 -4.70
C GLY A 149 3.74 -27.43 -3.50
N THR A 150 3.15 -27.91 -2.41
CA THR A 150 2.87 -27.14 -1.20
C THR A 150 3.49 -27.79 0.03
N LEU A 151 4.20 -27.01 0.84
CA LEU A 151 4.77 -27.38 2.12
C LEU A 151 3.94 -26.77 3.25
N ASP A 152 3.20 -27.61 3.99
CA ASP A 152 2.45 -27.19 5.17
C ASP A 152 3.40 -27.05 6.37
N VAL A 153 3.42 -25.89 7.02
CA VAL A 153 4.32 -25.61 8.16
C VAL A 153 4.13 -26.55 9.34
N THR A 154 2.95 -27.17 9.50
CA THR A 154 2.68 -28.15 10.56
C THR A 154 3.48 -29.45 10.35
N SER A 155 3.79 -29.80 9.11
CA SER A 155 4.67 -30.93 8.78
C SER A 155 6.14 -30.68 9.17
N PHE A 156 6.49 -29.42 9.43
CA PHE A 156 7.79 -28.99 9.93
C PHE A 156 7.82 -28.78 11.45
N GLY A 157 6.70 -29.03 12.14
CA GLY A 157 6.57 -28.91 13.58
C GLY A 157 6.03 -27.56 14.06
N ALA A 158 5.49 -26.71 13.19
CA ALA A 158 4.77 -25.52 13.62
C ALA A 158 3.45 -25.92 14.30
N VAL A 159 3.16 -25.33 15.45
CA VAL A 159 2.00 -25.65 16.29
C VAL A 159 1.14 -24.40 16.48
N ASN A 160 -0.17 -24.56 16.34
CA ASN A 160 -1.16 -23.53 16.66
C ASN A 160 -1.12 -23.21 18.17
N GLY A 161 -0.96 -21.94 18.53
CA GLY A 161 -0.85 -21.47 19.91
C GLY A 161 -2.17 -21.11 20.61
N ASP A 162 -3.32 -21.27 19.93
CA ASP A 162 -4.70 -21.03 20.40
C ASP A 162 -5.05 -19.60 20.88
N LYS A 163 -4.05 -18.75 21.17
CA LYS A 163 -4.21 -17.34 21.57
C LYS A 163 -3.01 -16.50 21.12
N ILE A 164 -3.19 -15.18 21.12
CA ILE A 164 -2.11 -14.20 20.99
C ILE A 164 -1.44 -14.01 22.35
N ILE A 165 -0.12 -13.95 22.35
CA ILE A 165 0.74 -13.86 23.52
C ILE A 165 1.36 -12.46 23.61
N ASP A 166 1.42 -11.89 24.81
CA ASP A 166 2.10 -10.62 25.10
C ASP A 166 3.47 -10.84 25.79
N VAL A 167 4.14 -9.76 26.20
CA VAL A 167 5.46 -9.83 26.85
C VAL A 167 5.45 -10.52 28.23
N LYS A 168 4.30 -10.75 28.85
CA LYS A 168 4.15 -11.41 30.17
C LYS A 168 3.91 -12.91 30.04
N CYS A 169 4.47 -13.52 28.99
CA CYS A 169 4.25 -14.93 28.68
C CYS A 169 4.97 -15.89 29.63
N SER A 170 4.49 -17.13 29.68
CA SER A 170 5.17 -18.24 30.35
C SER A 170 6.43 -18.68 29.58
N GLY A 171 7.30 -19.46 30.24
CA GLY A 171 8.46 -20.06 29.58
C GLY A 171 8.08 -21.03 28.44
N GLU A 172 6.95 -21.71 28.58
CA GLU A 172 6.41 -22.63 27.56
C GLU A 172 5.91 -21.86 26.33
N GLU A 173 5.20 -20.75 26.55
CA GLU A 173 4.75 -19.84 25.49
C GLU A 173 5.95 -19.24 24.74
N ARG A 174 6.99 -18.82 25.46
CA ARG A 174 8.25 -18.35 24.86
C ARG A 174 8.91 -19.43 24.00
N ALA A 175 8.95 -20.67 24.48
CA ALA A 175 9.54 -21.79 23.76
C ALA A 175 8.74 -22.13 22.49
N LEU A 176 7.41 -22.07 22.55
CA LEU A 176 6.52 -22.29 21.40
C LEU A 176 6.77 -21.27 20.28
N ILE A 177 6.91 -19.99 20.61
CA ILE A 177 7.22 -18.95 19.61
C ILE A 177 8.53 -19.29 18.89
N LYS A 178 9.58 -19.65 19.64
CA LYS A 178 10.88 -20.01 19.07
C LYS A 178 10.80 -21.27 18.20
N SER A 179 10.07 -22.30 18.63
CA SER A 179 9.91 -23.52 17.83
C SER A 179 9.10 -23.28 16.56
N ASN A 180 8.05 -22.45 16.62
CA ASN A 180 7.28 -22.06 15.43
C ASN A 180 8.13 -21.27 14.45
N THR A 181 8.93 -20.31 14.94
CA THR A 181 9.86 -19.54 14.10
C THR A 181 10.80 -20.49 13.35
N ALA A 182 11.41 -21.45 14.04
CA ALA A 182 12.30 -22.43 13.43
C ALA A 182 11.59 -23.35 12.43
N ALA A 183 10.39 -23.82 12.74
CA ALA A 183 9.61 -24.69 11.87
C ALA A 183 9.16 -23.99 10.59
N ILE A 184 8.66 -22.76 10.70
CA ILE A 184 8.20 -21.97 9.55
C ILE A 184 9.41 -21.58 8.69
N GLN A 185 10.51 -21.13 9.30
CA GLN A 185 11.72 -20.80 8.54
C GLN A 185 12.26 -22.04 7.81
N LYS A 186 12.27 -23.22 8.44
CA LYS A 186 12.67 -24.46 7.79
C LYS A 186 11.80 -24.80 6.57
N ALA A 187 10.47 -24.60 6.67
CA ALA A 187 9.57 -24.78 5.53
C ALA A 187 9.89 -23.79 4.39
N ILE A 188 10.23 -22.55 4.72
CA ILE A 188 10.69 -21.54 3.74
C ILE A 188 12.01 -21.97 3.09
N ASP A 189 12.98 -22.41 3.88
CA ASP A 189 14.30 -22.83 3.42
C ASP A 189 14.22 -24.06 2.51
N GLU A 190 13.33 -25.00 2.81
CA GLU A 190 13.11 -26.22 2.01
C GLU A 190 12.12 -26.04 0.85
N CYS A 191 11.42 -24.90 0.77
CA CYS A 191 10.47 -24.62 -0.31
C CYS A 191 11.13 -24.75 -1.69
N PRO A 192 10.65 -25.63 -2.58
CA PRO A 192 11.23 -25.76 -3.92
C PRO A 192 10.96 -24.50 -4.74
N LYS A 193 11.73 -24.32 -5.82
CA LYS A 193 11.46 -23.26 -6.79
C LYS A 193 10.02 -23.37 -7.31
N ASN A 194 9.28 -22.27 -7.32
CA ASN A 194 7.85 -22.19 -7.62
C ASN A 194 6.96 -23.05 -6.69
N GLY A 195 7.42 -23.29 -5.47
CA GLY A 195 6.67 -23.97 -4.42
C GLY A 195 5.86 -22.99 -3.57
N THR A 196 4.92 -23.54 -2.80
CA THR A 196 4.11 -22.80 -1.82
C THR A 196 4.46 -23.25 -0.40
N VAL A 197 4.76 -22.31 0.50
CA VAL A 197 4.71 -22.54 1.95
C VAL A 197 3.31 -22.17 2.43
N TYR A 198 2.66 -23.08 3.15
CA TYR A 198 1.28 -22.93 3.59
C TYR A 198 1.18 -22.83 5.11
N ILE A 199 0.58 -21.74 5.60
CA ILE A 199 0.19 -21.55 6.99
C ILE A 199 -1.32 -21.80 7.10
N PRO A 200 -1.76 -22.93 7.70
CA PRO A 200 -3.16 -23.30 7.77
C PRO A 200 -3.93 -22.46 8.81
N ASN A 201 -5.23 -22.73 8.97
CA ASN A 201 -6.04 -22.12 10.03
C ASN A 201 -5.42 -22.39 11.42
N GLY A 202 -5.41 -21.36 12.27
CA GLY A 202 -4.77 -21.37 13.59
C GLY A 202 -3.98 -20.08 13.83
N ILE A 203 -3.42 -19.91 15.03
CA ILE A 203 -2.55 -18.79 15.39
C ILE A 203 -1.11 -19.31 15.49
N PHE A 204 -0.26 -18.83 14.61
CA PHE A 204 1.16 -19.18 14.53
C PHE A 204 1.98 -17.95 14.90
N MET A 205 2.42 -17.88 16.16
CA MET A 205 3.31 -16.81 16.59
C MET A 205 4.76 -17.11 16.22
N SER A 206 5.45 -16.12 15.65
CA SER A 206 6.80 -16.25 15.11
C SER A 206 7.63 -14.99 15.33
N GLY A 207 8.93 -15.18 15.51
CA GLY A 207 9.93 -14.15 15.28
C GLY A 207 10.08 -13.80 13.79
N GLY A 208 11.14 -13.08 13.46
CA GLY A 208 11.45 -12.69 12.08
C GLY A 208 11.66 -13.90 11.17
N LEU A 209 10.99 -13.89 10.01
CA LEU A 209 11.12 -14.88 8.94
C LEU A 209 11.74 -14.24 7.71
N HIS A 210 12.69 -14.93 7.08
CA HIS A 210 13.36 -14.50 5.86
C HIS A 210 12.85 -15.29 4.66
N LEU A 211 12.15 -14.59 3.78
CA LEU A 211 11.61 -15.12 2.53
C LEU A 211 12.71 -15.19 1.45
N LYS A 212 12.47 -15.99 0.41
CA LYS A 212 13.42 -16.19 -0.69
C LYS A 212 12.75 -16.07 -2.07
N SER A 213 13.55 -16.21 -3.12
CA SER A 213 13.07 -16.17 -4.50
C SER A 213 12.19 -17.36 -4.86
N ASP A 214 11.36 -17.16 -5.88
CA ASP A 214 10.57 -18.19 -6.56
C ASP A 214 9.70 -19.00 -5.58
N MET A 215 8.96 -18.29 -4.72
CA MET A 215 8.07 -18.94 -3.75
C MET A 215 6.76 -18.17 -3.57
N THR A 216 5.75 -18.90 -3.09
CA THR A 216 4.52 -18.35 -2.55
C THR A 216 4.48 -18.62 -1.04
N LEU A 217 4.23 -17.61 -0.21
CA LEU A 217 3.78 -17.79 1.17
C LEU A 217 2.27 -17.60 1.20
N LYS A 218 1.54 -18.68 1.41
CA LYS A 218 0.08 -18.68 1.51
C LYS A 218 -0.35 -18.79 2.98
N ILE A 219 -1.08 -17.79 3.47
CA ILE A 219 -1.51 -17.69 4.87
C ILE A 219 -3.04 -17.71 4.91
N ASP A 220 -3.63 -18.80 5.43
CA ASP A 220 -5.08 -18.90 5.67
C ASP A 220 -5.45 -18.78 7.16
N GLY A 221 -4.51 -19.03 8.08
CA GLY A 221 -4.64 -18.72 9.51
C GLY A 221 -4.10 -17.33 9.88
N THR A 222 -3.58 -17.19 11.10
CA THR A 222 -2.95 -15.97 11.60
C THR A 222 -1.47 -16.19 11.80
N LEU A 223 -0.63 -15.46 11.07
CA LEU A 223 0.80 -15.33 11.36
C LEU A 223 0.99 -14.08 12.22
N CYS A 224 1.36 -14.27 13.49
CA CYS A 224 1.42 -13.20 14.47
C CYS A 224 2.87 -12.96 14.95
N ALA A 225 3.24 -11.70 15.06
CA ALA A 225 4.54 -11.25 15.51
C ALA A 225 4.79 -11.64 16.97
N SER A 226 5.97 -12.19 17.25
CA SER A 226 6.50 -12.30 18.60
C SER A 226 6.51 -10.93 19.30
N PRO A 227 6.13 -10.84 20.58
CA PRO A 227 6.19 -9.59 21.34
C PRO A 227 7.62 -9.22 21.77
N PHE A 228 8.63 -10.04 21.45
CA PHE A 228 10.02 -9.86 21.90
C PHE A 228 10.91 -9.33 20.77
N ALA A 229 11.51 -8.17 20.99
CA ALA A 229 12.40 -7.50 20.04
C ALA A 229 13.62 -8.35 19.66
N GLU A 230 14.10 -9.20 20.57
CA GLU A 230 15.23 -10.11 20.33
C GLU A 230 14.96 -11.20 19.28
N ASP A 231 13.69 -11.47 18.93
CA ASP A 231 13.34 -12.44 17.89
C ASP A 231 13.44 -11.87 16.47
N TYR A 232 13.86 -10.62 16.34
CA TYR A 232 14.01 -9.94 15.06
C TYR A 232 15.46 -9.48 14.90
N ASP A 233 16.06 -9.86 13.77
CA ASP A 233 17.45 -9.49 13.46
C ASP A 233 17.65 -7.98 13.51
N TYR A 234 18.79 -7.55 14.07
CA TYR A 234 19.17 -6.14 14.17
C TYR A 234 20.20 -5.77 13.10
N GLY A 235 19.99 -4.65 12.42
CA GLY A 235 20.92 -4.16 11.39
C GLY A 235 20.27 -3.65 10.11
N PHE A 236 18.94 -3.66 10.03
CA PHE A 236 18.21 -3.05 8.92
C PHE A 236 18.47 -1.54 8.88
N LEU A 237 18.93 -1.05 7.73
CA LEU A 237 19.06 0.38 7.45
C LEU A 237 18.06 0.76 6.38
N MET A 238 17.20 1.75 6.61
CA MET A 238 16.17 2.15 5.65
C MET A 238 16.76 2.63 4.31
N TYR A 239 17.81 3.44 4.37
CA TYR A 239 18.67 3.77 3.23
C TYR A 239 20.12 3.36 3.53
N THR A 240 20.91 3.10 2.49
CA THR A 240 22.29 2.60 2.62
C THR A 240 23.23 3.57 3.33
N TYR A 241 22.91 4.87 3.35
CA TYR A 241 23.68 5.93 4.02
C TYR A 241 23.15 6.29 5.41
N TYR A 242 22.09 5.64 5.88
CA TYR A 242 21.63 5.81 7.26
C TYR A 242 22.59 5.15 8.23
N THR A 243 22.66 5.69 9.45
CA THR A 243 23.44 5.11 10.55
C THR A 243 22.55 4.54 11.64
N ASP A 244 21.25 4.87 11.65
CA ASP A 244 20.26 4.30 12.57
C ASP A 244 19.86 2.89 12.16
N LYS A 245 20.54 1.90 12.73
CA LYS A 245 20.17 0.50 12.58
C LYS A 245 18.86 0.22 13.30
N ARG A 246 17.98 -0.53 12.63
CA ARG A 246 16.67 -0.96 13.10
C ARG A 246 16.57 -2.48 13.06
N ARG A 247 15.46 -2.98 13.61
CA ARG A 247 15.10 -4.40 13.51
C ARG A 247 14.42 -4.71 12.19
N TRP A 248 14.65 -5.92 11.71
CA TRP A 248 13.89 -6.53 10.63
C TRP A 248 12.46 -6.87 11.10
N GLY A 249 11.57 -7.11 10.14
CA GLY A 249 10.17 -7.39 10.41
C GLY A 249 9.85 -8.87 10.59
N LEU A 250 8.59 -9.15 10.93
CA LEU A 250 8.02 -10.50 10.96
C LEU A 250 8.22 -11.20 9.61
N LEU A 251 7.96 -10.51 8.50
CA LEU A 251 8.26 -10.99 7.16
C LEU A 251 9.32 -10.09 6.53
N SER A 252 10.49 -10.66 6.23
CA SER A 252 11.63 -9.95 5.69
C SER A 252 12.15 -10.60 4.42
N CYS A 253 12.70 -9.80 3.51
CA CYS A 253 13.30 -10.28 2.28
C CYS A 253 14.36 -9.31 1.76
N VAL A 254 15.47 -9.83 1.21
CA VAL A 254 16.49 -9.04 0.51
C VAL A 254 16.85 -9.70 -0.82
N GLY A 255 16.62 -8.99 -1.93
CA GLY A 255 17.11 -9.38 -3.26
C GLY A 255 16.39 -10.57 -3.89
N ALA A 256 15.11 -10.82 -3.54
CA ALA A 256 14.36 -11.93 -4.12
C ALA A 256 13.74 -11.59 -5.49
N GLN A 257 13.40 -12.63 -6.24
CA GLN A 257 12.58 -12.52 -7.44
C GLN A 257 11.37 -13.46 -7.35
N ASN A 258 10.26 -13.11 -7.99
CA ASN A 258 9.06 -13.95 -8.08
C ASN A 258 8.54 -14.38 -6.70
N LEU A 259 8.19 -13.40 -5.88
CA LEU A 259 7.68 -13.62 -4.52
C LEU A 259 6.19 -13.32 -4.47
N THR A 260 5.40 -14.25 -3.95
CA THR A 260 3.96 -14.05 -3.71
C THR A 260 3.65 -14.18 -2.22
N LEU A 261 2.97 -13.19 -1.65
CA LEU A 261 2.30 -13.26 -0.36
C LEU A 261 0.80 -13.29 -0.61
N CYS A 262 0.11 -14.36 -0.22
CA CYS A 262 -1.31 -14.48 -0.47
C CYS A 262 -2.04 -15.29 0.61
N GLY A 263 -3.35 -15.44 0.44
CA GLY A 263 -4.21 -16.24 1.32
C GLY A 263 -5.28 -15.38 1.97
N LYS A 264 -6.21 -16.01 2.68
CA LYS A 264 -7.37 -15.34 3.31
C LYS A 264 -7.22 -15.19 4.82
N GLY A 265 -6.00 -15.34 5.30
CA GLY A 265 -5.59 -15.25 6.68
C GLY A 265 -5.16 -13.84 7.09
N CYS A 266 -4.51 -13.75 8.25
CA CYS A 266 -4.11 -12.52 8.90
C CYS A 266 -2.60 -12.50 9.14
N VAL A 267 -1.98 -11.34 8.90
CA VAL A 267 -0.65 -10.97 9.38
C VAL A 267 -0.84 -9.94 10.48
N ASP A 268 -0.55 -10.32 11.73
CA ASP A 268 -0.69 -9.48 12.92
C ASP A 268 0.69 -9.04 13.42
N GLY A 269 0.96 -7.73 13.43
CA GLY A 269 2.23 -7.16 13.88
C GLY A 269 2.41 -7.11 15.40
N ASN A 270 1.39 -7.50 16.19
CA ASN A 270 1.38 -7.56 17.65
C ASN A 270 2.00 -6.31 18.32
N GLY A 271 1.73 -5.14 17.74
CA GLY A 271 2.40 -3.89 18.09
C GLY A 271 1.84 -3.22 19.33
N TRP A 272 0.52 -3.17 19.44
CA TRP A 272 -0.21 -2.30 20.34
C TRP A 272 -1.41 -3.01 20.97
N LEU A 273 -1.80 -2.53 22.15
CA LEU A 273 -3.09 -2.87 22.75
C LEU A 273 -4.23 -2.24 21.95
N PHE A 274 -5.42 -2.84 22.05
CA PHE A 274 -6.64 -2.35 21.43
C PHE A 274 -7.42 -1.43 22.38
N TYR A 275 -8.26 -0.56 21.82
CA TYR A 275 -9.30 0.15 22.57
C TYR A 275 -10.46 -0.81 22.92
N THR A 276 -11.10 -0.61 24.08
CA THR A 276 -12.37 -1.31 24.38
C THR A 276 -13.50 -0.71 23.54
N ALA A 277 -14.51 -1.53 23.17
CA ALA A 277 -15.60 -1.14 22.27
C ALA A 277 -16.31 0.18 22.69
N GLU A 278 -16.47 0.40 24.00
CA GLU A 278 -17.09 1.61 24.60
C GLU A 278 -16.38 2.94 24.23
N SER A 279 -15.13 2.88 23.75
CA SER A 279 -14.31 4.06 23.48
C SER A 279 -14.27 4.50 22.00
N ILE A 280 -14.90 3.75 21.10
CA ILE A 280 -14.92 4.04 19.65
C ILE A 280 -16.12 4.95 19.32
N LYS A 281 -15.89 6.26 19.22
CA LYS A 281 -16.88 7.25 18.75
C LYS A 281 -16.54 7.71 17.35
N ASP A 282 -16.92 6.93 16.34
CA ASP A 282 -16.54 7.23 14.96
C ASP A 282 -17.77 7.28 14.08
N ASN A 283 -18.27 8.47 13.72
CA ASN A 283 -19.60 8.65 13.10
C ASN A 283 -19.67 8.21 11.63
N ASP A 284 -18.94 7.15 11.29
CA ASP A 284 -18.89 6.54 9.99
C ASP A 284 -20.28 5.99 9.63
N TRP A 285 -20.74 6.33 8.44
CA TRP A 285 -22.01 5.87 7.89
C TRP A 285 -21.99 4.36 7.55
N CYS A 286 -20.85 3.70 7.83
CA CYS A 286 -20.64 2.26 7.80
C CYS A 286 -20.76 1.69 9.25
N THR A 287 -21.84 0.97 9.50
CA THR A 287 -22.28 0.36 10.77
C THR A 287 -21.18 -0.20 11.70
N TYR A 288 -21.21 0.23 12.97
CA TYR A 288 -20.40 -0.29 14.08
C TYR A 288 -20.63 -1.78 14.39
N ALA A 289 -19.61 -2.40 14.99
CA ALA A 289 -19.78 -3.61 15.78
C ALA A 289 -20.62 -3.31 17.04
N GLU A 290 -21.64 -4.13 17.33
CA GLU A 290 -22.24 -4.14 18.65
C GLU A 290 -21.27 -4.74 19.69
N GLU A 291 -21.43 -4.25 20.92
CA GLU A 291 -20.66 -4.52 22.12
C GLU A 291 -20.46 -6.03 22.38
N GLY A 292 -19.22 -6.46 22.68
CA GLY A 292 -18.93 -7.79 23.23
C GLY A 292 -18.38 -8.86 22.28
N ASP A 293 -18.10 -8.57 21.01
CA ASP A 293 -17.59 -9.57 20.05
C ASP A 293 -16.13 -9.30 19.63
N LEU A 294 -15.20 -9.53 20.56
CA LEU A 294 -13.74 -9.46 20.33
C LEU A 294 -13.19 -10.67 19.54
N ASP A 295 -14.05 -11.54 19.02
CA ASP A 295 -13.69 -12.77 18.31
C ASP A 295 -13.60 -12.55 16.79
N PHE A 296 -12.92 -11.47 16.36
CA PHE A 296 -12.63 -11.21 14.94
C PHE A 296 -12.01 -12.44 14.24
N TYR A 297 -11.20 -13.21 14.98
CA TYR A 297 -10.58 -14.45 14.52
C TYR A 297 -11.57 -15.59 14.25
N LYS A 298 -12.79 -15.55 14.79
CA LYS A 298 -13.78 -16.63 14.69
C LYS A 298 -15.00 -16.29 13.83
N ASN A 299 -15.25 -15.02 13.50
CA ASN A 299 -16.53 -14.62 12.90
C ASN A 299 -16.37 -13.77 11.63
N LYS A 300 -16.05 -14.44 10.50
CA LYS A 300 -15.93 -13.83 9.15
C LYS A 300 -17.24 -13.25 8.57
N SER A 301 -18.37 -13.32 9.30
CA SER A 301 -19.71 -12.96 8.82
C SER A 301 -20.07 -11.47 8.92
N LYS A 302 -19.18 -10.63 9.49
CA LYS A 302 -19.46 -9.22 9.81
C LYS A 302 -18.62 -8.25 8.97
N ALA A 303 -18.90 -8.16 7.67
CA ALA A 303 -18.35 -7.08 6.84
C ALA A 303 -18.66 -5.72 7.49
N ARG A 304 -17.69 -4.79 7.47
CA ARG A 304 -17.76 -3.40 7.99
C ARG A 304 -17.34 -3.10 9.44
N GLN A 305 -16.73 -4.04 10.17
CA GLN A 305 -16.18 -3.72 11.49
C GLN A 305 -14.78 -3.10 11.38
N LEU A 306 -14.62 -1.91 11.94
CA LEU A 306 -13.34 -1.24 12.06
C LEU A 306 -12.62 -1.69 13.35
N ILE A 307 -11.30 -1.85 13.28
CA ILE A 307 -10.45 -2.21 14.43
C ILE A 307 -9.74 -0.94 14.93
N ARG A 308 -9.64 -0.77 16.26
CA ARG A 308 -9.05 0.42 16.88
C ARG A 308 -7.92 0.05 17.83
N PHE A 309 -6.71 0.44 17.46
CA PHE A 309 -5.50 0.30 18.26
C PHE A 309 -5.23 1.56 19.07
N LYS A 310 -4.60 1.39 20.24
CA LYS A 310 -4.20 2.50 21.09
C LYS A 310 -3.20 3.41 20.39
N LYS A 311 -3.47 4.71 20.40
CA LYS A 311 -2.57 5.71 19.83
C LYS A 311 -1.29 5.85 20.68
N GLY A 312 -0.18 5.41 20.10
CA GLY A 312 1.14 5.46 20.72
C GLY A 312 1.89 6.77 20.56
N ASN A 313 2.81 7.07 21.47
CA ASN A 313 3.90 8.03 21.29
C ASN A 313 5.11 7.62 22.13
N LYS A 314 6.22 8.36 22.03
CA LYS A 314 7.47 8.07 22.75
C LYS A 314 7.37 7.98 24.28
N LYS A 315 6.26 8.42 24.88
CA LYS A 315 5.96 8.27 26.32
C LYS A 315 4.98 7.14 26.59
N THR A 316 3.89 7.04 25.82
CA THR A 316 2.83 6.04 26.06
C THR A 316 3.16 4.66 25.50
N VAL A 317 4.20 4.53 24.68
CA VAL A 317 4.65 3.23 24.14
C VAL A 317 4.87 2.18 25.23
N TYR A 318 5.35 2.57 26.41
CA TYR A 318 5.65 1.65 27.51
C TYR A 318 4.42 1.16 28.28
N THR A 319 3.26 1.80 28.08
CA THR A 319 1.98 1.42 28.71
C THR A 319 1.01 0.80 27.72
N ASP A 320 1.06 1.23 26.46
CA ASP A 320 0.08 0.88 25.43
C ASP A 320 0.65 -0.05 24.34
N GLY A 321 1.97 -0.18 24.26
CA GLY A 321 2.65 -1.05 23.31
C GLY A 321 2.81 -2.49 23.83
N ILE A 322 2.89 -3.42 22.88
CA ILE A 322 3.30 -4.82 23.09
C ILE A 322 4.71 -4.98 22.50
N LEU A 323 4.86 -5.39 21.23
CA LEU A 323 6.16 -5.40 20.55
C LEU A 323 6.76 -3.99 20.44
N ALA A 324 5.90 -2.97 20.29
CA ALA A 324 6.34 -1.59 20.26
C ALA A 324 7.06 -1.18 21.57
N ALA A 325 6.55 -1.63 22.72
CA ALA A 325 7.15 -1.38 24.03
C ALA A 325 8.48 -2.10 24.16
N ASP A 326 8.52 -3.39 23.82
CA ASP A 326 9.72 -4.21 23.98
C ASP A 326 10.88 -3.70 23.12
N CYS A 327 10.61 -3.26 21.88
CA CYS A 327 11.62 -2.62 21.03
C CYS A 327 12.22 -1.37 21.69
N ALA A 328 11.37 -0.50 22.24
CA ALA A 328 11.81 0.74 22.89
C ALA A 328 12.59 0.44 24.19
N TYR A 329 12.13 -0.51 25.01
CA TYR A 329 12.87 -0.96 26.20
C TYR A 329 14.24 -1.55 25.82
N ASN A 330 14.28 -2.37 24.78
CA ASN A 330 15.52 -3.00 24.32
C ASN A 330 16.57 -1.96 23.91
N TYR A 331 16.16 -0.90 23.19
CA TYR A 331 17.06 0.22 22.87
C TYR A 331 17.56 0.93 24.13
N LEU A 332 16.67 1.33 25.03
CA LEU A 332 17.08 2.06 26.25
C LEU A 332 18.03 1.22 27.12
N ASN A 333 17.75 -0.07 27.28
CA ASN A 333 18.63 -0.97 28.01
C ASN A 333 20.03 -1.05 27.38
N SER A 334 20.13 -1.02 26.05
CA SER A 334 21.42 -1.04 25.33
C SER A 334 22.31 0.18 25.60
N ILE A 335 21.71 1.31 25.99
CA ILE A 335 22.41 2.54 26.37
C ILE A 335 22.44 2.77 27.90
N GLY A 336 22.08 1.75 28.70
CA GLY A 336 22.08 1.83 30.16
C GLY A 336 21.00 2.77 30.73
N LYS A 337 19.89 2.94 30.02
CA LYS A 337 18.77 3.82 30.37
C LYS A 337 17.48 3.03 30.56
N ASN A 338 16.49 3.70 31.15
CA ASN A 338 15.11 3.27 31.23
C ASN A 338 14.17 4.48 30.94
N PRO A 339 12.86 4.27 30.80
CA PRO A 339 11.95 5.36 30.44
C PRO A 339 11.93 6.54 31.44
N GLU A 340 12.24 6.29 32.71
CA GLU A 340 12.25 7.30 33.77
C GLU A 340 13.53 8.16 33.76
N THR A 341 14.63 7.61 33.24
CA THR A 341 15.98 8.22 33.27
C THR A 341 16.46 8.71 31.90
N ALA A 342 15.76 8.33 30.83
CA ALA A 342 16.03 8.76 29.47
C ALA A 342 15.57 10.20 29.20
N SER A 343 16.37 10.96 28.48
CA SER A 343 16.00 12.27 27.96
C SER A 343 14.91 12.16 26.88
N SER A 344 14.25 13.28 26.58
CA SER A 344 13.24 13.37 25.52
C SER A 344 13.77 12.95 24.13
N ALA A 345 15.07 13.14 23.87
CA ALA A 345 15.73 12.74 22.64
C ALA A 345 15.96 11.22 22.60
N GLU A 346 16.53 10.64 23.67
CA GLU A 346 16.74 9.19 23.80
C GLU A 346 15.40 8.42 23.75
N LEU A 347 14.33 8.94 24.35
CA LEU A 347 12.98 8.38 24.21
C LEU A 347 12.50 8.42 22.75
N GLY A 348 12.85 9.46 22.01
CA GLY A 348 12.54 9.57 20.58
C GLY A 348 13.30 8.54 19.75
N GLU A 349 14.57 8.31 20.05
CA GLU A 349 15.38 7.28 19.39
C GLU A 349 14.88 5.87 19.71
N ALA A 350 14.59 5.59 20.99
CA ALA A 350 13.97 4.34 21.41
C ALA A 350 12.68 4.07 20.65
N TYR A 351 11.82 5.10 20.55
CA TYR A 351 10.55 5.02 19.83
C TYR A 351 10.72 4.77 18.33
N ALA A 352 11.82 5.23 17.72
CA ALA A 352 12.11 4.99 16.30
C ALA A 352 12.61 3.57 15.99
N THR A 353 12.98 2.78 17.02
CA THR A 353 13.49 1.41 16.84
C THR A 353 12.41 0.33 16.69
N ARG A 354 11.13 0.70 16.81
CA ARG A 354 9.99 -0.22 16.67
C ARG A 354 10.04 -0.93 15.31
N SER A 355 9.77 -2.24 15.35
CA SER A 355 9.83 -3.08 14.15
C SER A 355 8.68 -2.79 13.18
N THR A 356 9.00 -2.74 11.88
CA THR A 356 8.01 -2.75 10.79
C THR A 356 7.57 -4.19 10.56
N THR A 357 6.28 -4.46 10.33
CA THR A 357 5.77 -5.83 10.21
C THR A 357 6.33 -6.56 8.99
N VAL A 358 6.31 -5.93 7.82
CA VAL A 358 6.76 -6.51 6.55
C VAL A 358 7.81 -5.62 5.87
N ILE A 359 9.00 -6.16 5.61
CA ILE A 359 10.11 -5.45 4.96
C ILE A 359 10.60 -6.24 3.75
N LEU A 360 10.28 -5.79 2.55
CA LEU A 360 10.64 -6.44 1.30
C LEU A 360 11.60 -5.54 0.51
N ARG A 361 12.88 -5.88 0.48
CA ARG A 361 13.91 -5.08 -0.18
C ARG A 361 14.43 -5.76 -1.44
N GLY A 362 14.61 -5.00 -2.52
CA GLY A 362 15.26 -5.51 -3.72
C GLY A 362 14.43 -6.57 -4.43
N VAL A 363 13.10 -6.57 -4.28
CA VAL A 363 12.25 -7.63 -4.81
C VAL A 363 11.87 -7.33 -6.26
N LYS A 364 12.06 -8.30 -7.15
CA LYS A 364 11.59 -8.22 -8.54
C LYS A 364 10.39 -9.14 -8.76
N ASN A 365 9.29 -8.61 -9.27
CA ASN A 365 8.02 -9.36 -9.46
C ASN A 365 7.44 -9.81 -8.11
N LEU A 366 6.92 -8.84 -7.36
CA LEU A 366 6.24 -9.03 -6.08
C LEU A 366 4.73 -9.01 -6.27
N LEU A 367 4.03 -9.98 -5.70
CA LEU A 367 2.57 -9.98 -5.56
C LEU A 367 2.19 -10.12 -4.09
N ILE A 368 1.43 -9.16 -3.55
CA ILE A 368 0.77 -9.27 -2.25
C ILE A 368 -0.73 -9.23 -2.50
N LYS A 369 -1.48 -10.27 -2.09
CA LYS A 369 -2.93 -10.28 -2.30
C LYS A 369 -3.78 -10.98 -1.26
N ASP A 370 -5.03 -10.51 -1.15
CA ASP A 370 -6.14 -11.12 -0.38
C ASP A 370 -5.96 -11.22 1.15
N LEU A 371 -4.79 -10.84 1.67
CA LEU A 371 -4.44 -10.92 3.08
C LEU A 371 -5.04 -9.78 3.89
N LEU A 372 -5.29 -10.08 5.17
CA LEU A 372 -5.54 -9.08 6.20
C LEU A 372 -4.23 -8.70 6.91
N PHE A 373 -3.97 -7.41 7.06
CA PHE A 373 -2.83 -6.87 7.82
C PHE A 373 -3.31 -6.03 8.99
N ILE A 374 -2.83 -6.31 10.21
CA ILE A 374 -3.23 -5.55 11.41
C ILE A 374 -2.10 -5.29 12.41
N ASN A 375 -2.30 -4.29 13.25
CA ASN A 375 -1.54 -4.07 14.50
C ASN A 375 0.00 -3.93 14.36
N PRO A 376 0.53 -3.08 13.48
CA PRO A 376 1.98 -2.98 13.33
C PRO A 376 2.60 -2.26 14.53
N ALA A 377 3.77 -2.70 14.98
CA ALA A 377 4.53 -1.96 16.00
C ALA A 377 5.03 -0.61 15.46
N ASN A 378 5.32 -0.53 14.17
CA ASN A 378 5.69 0.67 13.41
C ASN A 378 4.92 0.68 12.08
N HIS A 379 5.58 0.80 10.92
CA HIS A 379 4.92 0.65 9.61
C HIS A 379 4.42 -0.77 9.37
N MET A 380 3.37 -0.93 8.56
CA MET A 380 2.84 -2.24 8.17
C MET A 380 3.67 -2.89 7.07
N ILE A 381 3.68 -2.31 5.86
CA ILE A 381 4.35 -2.87 4.69
C ILE A 381 5.35 -1.87 4.12
N ASN A 382 6.64 -2.19 4.15
CA ASN A 382 7.67 -1.44 3.45
C ASN A 382 8.25 -2.26 2.30
N ILE A 383 8.00 -1.80 1.07
CA ILE A 383 8.53 -2.34 -0.17
C ILE A 383 9.61 -1.37 -0.67
N ILE A 384 10.86 -1.82 -0.64
CA ILE A 384 12.04 -0.97 -0.75
C ILE A 384 12.86 -1.39 -1.97
N ASP A 385 13.24 -0.43 -2.81
CA ASP A 385 14.17 -0.64 -3.92
C ASP A 385 13.77 -1.82 -4.80
N SER A 386 12.46 -1.92 -5.09
CA SER A 386 11.83 -3.08 -5.71
C SER A 386 11.28 -2.72 -7.09
N THR A 387 11.00 -3.73 -7.92
CA THR A 387 10.51 -3.52 -9.29
C THR A 387 9.42 -4.51 -9.64
N ASN A 388 8.38 -4.06 -10.35
CA ASN A 388 7.20 -4.85 -10.71
C ASN A 388 6.47 -5.36 -9.46
N VAL A 389 5.83 -4.43 -8.76
CA VAL A 389 5.13 -4.68 -7.50
C VAL A 389 3.62 -4.61 -7.72
N THR A 390 2.89 -5.61 -7.24
CA THR A 390 1.42 -5.61 -7.24
C THR A 390 0.89 -5.84 -5.84
N VAL A 391 0.03 -4.95 -5.35
CA VAL A 391 -0.69 -5.11 -4.08
C VAL A 391 -2.18 -4.98 -4.32
N THR A 392 -2.93 -6.06 -4.09
CA THR A 392 -4.36 -6.08 -4.40
C THR A 392 -5.21 -6.94 -3.50
N GLY A 393 -6.46 -6.55 -3.26
CA GLY A 393 -7.39 -7.37 -2.49
C GLY A 393 -7.09 -7.40 -0.99
N ILE A 394 -6.11 -6.63 -0.51
CA ILE A 394 -5.76 -6.65 0.90
C ILE A 394 -6.74 -5.81 1.72
N THR A 395 -6.91 -6.20 2.98
CA THR A 395 -7.56 -5.38 4.00
C THR A 395 -6.52 -5.00 5.04
N GLU A 396 -6.51 -3.73 5.45
CA GLU A 396 -5.57 -3.26 6.45
C GLU A 396 -6.29 -2.46 7.55
N PHE A 397 -5.99 -2.80 8.81
CA PHE A 397 -6.38 -2.01 9.97
C PHE A 397 -5.16 -1.72 10.84
N THR A 398 -4.73 -0.47 10.84
CA THR A 398 -3.66 0.00 11.72
C THR A 398 -4.08 1.23 12.50
N TYR A 399 -5.27 1.79 12.28
CA TYR A 399 -5.71 2.99 12.98
C TYR A 399 -5.91 2.75 14.50
N ASP A 400 -5.36 3.53 15.43
CA ASP A 400 -4.51 4.73 15.28
C ASP A 400 -3.07 4.44 15.78
N CYS A 401 -2.50 3.29 15.41
CA CYS A 401 -1.09 2.96 15.62
C CYS A 401 -0.23 4.08 15.02
N ASN A 402 0.53 4.77 15.85
CA ASN A 402 1.35 5.88 15.40
C ASN A 402 2.53 5.37 14.54
N ASN A 403 2.74 5.99 13.36
CA ASN A 403 3.58 5.48 12.27
C ASN A 403 3.11 4.15 11.66
N GLY A 404 1.85 3.78 11.91
CA GLY A 404 1.17 2.65 11.29
C GLY A 404 0.82 2.93 9.84
N ASP A 405 1.78 3.38 9.04
CA ASP A 405 1.62 3.56 7.60
C ASP A 405 1.27 2.22 6.97
N GLY A 406 0.42 2.24 5.94
CA GLY A 406 -0.01 1.01 5.29
C GLY A 406 0.99 0.48 4.27
N ILE A 407 0.82 0.87 3.02
CA ILE A 407 1.66 0.42 1.91
C ILE A 407 2.73 1.48 1.62
N GLY A 408 3.96 1.23 2.07
CA GLY A 408 5.14 2.02 1.75
C GLY A 408 5.83 1.54 0.47
N LEU A 409 5.84 2.37 -0.56
CA LEU A 409 6.59 2.19 -1.82
C LEU A 409 7.82 3.10 -1.79
N ILE A 410 8.97 2.51 -1.45
CA ILE A 410 10.21 3.23 -1.19
C ILE A 410 11.19 2.93 -2.32
N CYS A 411 11.63 3.95 -3.08
CA CYS A 411 12.52 3.78 -4.24
C CYS A 411 12.06 2.68 -5.22
N THR A 412 10.73 2.52 -5.39
CA THR A 412 10.12 1.42 -6.15
C THR A 412 9.77 1.85 -7.57
N ASP A 413 10.07 1.00 -8.55
CA ASP A 413 9.75 1.20 -9.98
C ASP A 413 8.65 0.22 -10.43
N ASN A 414 7.65 0.72 -11.14
CA ASN A 414 6.55 -0.07 -11.68
C ASN A 414 5.73 -0.78 -10.59
N ALA A 415 4.80 -0.04 -9.97
CA ALA A 415 3.91 -0.57 -8.94
C ALA A 415 2.42 -0.39 -9.31
N VAL A 416 1.60 -1.37 -8.96
CA VAL A 416 0.14 -1.35 -9.16
C VAL A 416 -0.54 -1.69 -7.84
N VAL A 417 -1.27 -0.74 -7.27
CA VAL A 417 -1.95 -0.86 -5.98
C VAL A 417 -3.45 -0.67 -6.18
N TYR A 418 -4.23 -1.75 -6.11
CA TYR A 418 -5.64 -1.67 -6.45
C TYR A 418 -6.56 -2.60 -5.67
N ASN A 419 -7.83 -2.24 -5.56
CA ASN A 419 -8.84 -3.06 -4.88
C ASN A 419 -8.48 -3.39 -3.42
N ASN A 420 -7.93 -2.42 -2.68
CA ASN A 420 -7.58 -2.59 -1.26
C ASN A 420 -8.53 -1.78 -0.37
N PHE A 421 -8.77 -2.28 0.85
CA PHE A 421 -9.38 -1.51 1.94
C PHE A 421 -8.28 -1.14 2.93
N ILE A 422 -8.10 0.15 3.22
CA ILE A 422 -7.01 0.63 4.09
C ILE A 422 -7.58 1.61 5.13
N ASP A 423 -7.41 1.30 6.41
CA ASP A 423 -7.75 2.15 7.56
C ASP A 423 -6.49 2.29 8.44
N ALA A 424 -5.70 3.33 8.16
CA ALA A 424 -4.32 3.44 8.63
C ALA A 424 -4.14 4.45 9.77
N GLY A 425 -3.25 4.16 10.72
CA GLY A 425 -2.88 5.06 11.83
C GLY A 425 -1.95 6.20 11.43
N ASP A 426 -1.34 6.15 10.25
CA ASP A 426 -0.61 7.25 9.64
C ASP A 426 -1.01 7.39 8.16
N ASP A 427 -0.09 7.53 7.22
CA ASP A 427 -0.41 7.57 5.79
C ASP A 427 -0.79 6.18 5.23
N CYS A 428 -1.84 6.08 4.39
CA CYS A 428 -2.35 4.81 3.87
C CYS A 428 -1.45 4.20 2.79
N ILE A 429 -1.08 5.01 1.79
CA ILE A 429 -0.12 4.64 0.74
C ILE A 429 0.95 5.72 0.68
N VAL A 430 2.21 5.34 0.89
CA VAL A 430 3.35 6.26 1.01
C VAL A 430 4.36 6.04 -0.10
N PHE A 431 4.85 7.14 -0.66
CA PHE A 431 6.05 7.16 -1.48
C PHE A 431 7.22 7.77 -0.71
N SER A 432 8.38 7.15 -0.78
CA SER A 432 9.61 7.70 -0.23
C SER A 432 10.80 7.42 -1.15
N ALA A 433 11.64 8.41 -1.37
CA ALA A 433 12.70 8.40 -2.37
C ALA A 433 14.00 9.01 -1.83
N GLY A 434 14.39 8.70 -0.59
CA GLY A 434 15.63 9.21 -0.02
C GLY A 434 15.55 10.67 0.46
N VAL A 435 16.62 11.11 1.10
CA VAL A 435 16.70 12.36 1.85
C VAL A 435 18.06 13.02 1.66
N GLY A 436 18.04 14.31 1.32
CA GLY A 436 19.23 15.15 1.32
C GLY A 436 20.24 14.77 0.25
N LYS A 437 21.43 15.37 0.36
CA LYS A 437 22.52 15.20 -0.61
C LYS A 437 23.01 13.75 -0.77
N PRO A 438 23.15 12.94 0.30
CA PRO A 438 23.65 11.57 0.16
C PRO A 438 22.75 10.65 -0.65
N ALA A 439 21.45 10.94 -0.77
CA ALA A 439 20.57 10.10 -1.56
C ALA A 439 21.07 9.98 -3.01
N SER A 440 21.55 11.08 -3.59
CA SER A 440 22.07 11.13 -4.96
C SER A 440 23.30 10.25 -5.22
N THR A 441 24.00 9.79 -4.18
CA THR A 441 25.23 8.99 -4.32
C THR A 441 25.00 7.48 -4.19
N THR A 442 23.77 7.04 -3.91
CA THR A 442 23.46 5.62 -3.65
C THR A 442 23.32 4.76 -4.90
N GLY A 443 23.05 5.39 -6.06
CA GLY A 443 22.67 4.69 -7.29
C GLY A 443 21.25 4.09 -7.27
N GLN A 444 20.47 4.32 -6.21
CA GLN A 444 19.06 3.90 -6.14
C GLN A 444 18.19 4.77 -7.06
N SER A 445 17.17 4.18 -7.65
CA SER A 445 16.15 4.94 -8.39
C SER A 445 15.20 5.66 -7.43
N GLY A 446 14.64 6.78 -7.87
CA GLY A 446 13.43 7.34 -7.26
C GLY A 446 12.22 6.42 -7.47
N VAL A 447 11.07 6.82 -6.91
CA VAL A 447 9.80 6.12 -7.14
C VAL A 447 9.24 6.53 -8.50
N LYS A 448 8.85 5.56 -9.34
CA LYS A 448 8.27 5.87 -10.65
C LYS A 448 7.35 4.78 -11.21
N ASN A 449 6.50 5.16 -12.17
CA ASN A 449 5.58 4.28 -12.88
C ASN A 449 4.55 3.61 -11.95
N VAL A 450 3.77 4.40 -11.20
CA VAL A 450 2.83 3.87 -10.21
C VAL A 450 1.38 4.09 -10.63
N GLN A 451 0.55 3.06 -10.49
CA GLN A 451 -0.92 3.13 -10.65
C GLN A 451 -1.62 2.76 -9.34
N ILE A 452 -2.51 3.62 -8.86
CA ILE A 452 -3.30 3.42 -7.64
C ILE A 452 -4.78 3.59 -7.99
N PHE A 453 -5.55 2.49 -7.95
CA PHE A 453 -6.95 2.57 -8.35
C PHE A 453 -7.90 1.58 -7.71
N GLY A 454 -9.19 1.89 -7.72
CA GLY A 454 -10.20 0.97 -7.21
C GLY A 454 -10.14 0.74 -5.69
N ASN A 455 -9.37 1.50 -4.93
CA ASN A 455 -9.22 1.33 -3.49
C ASN A 455 -10.33 2.04 -2.71
N TYR A 456 -10.59 1.56 -1.49
CA TYR A 456 -11.34 2.27 -0.46
C TYR A 456 -10.38 2.64 0.66
N ILE A 457 -10.07 3.93 0.76
CA ILE A 457 -9.10 4.48 1.71
C ILE A 457 -9.90 5.23 2.76
N HIS A 458 -9.77 4.79 4.01
CA HIS A 458 -10.55 5.28 5.13
C HIS A 458 -9.74 6.28 5.97
N HIS A 459 -9.49 6.02 7.26
CA HIS A 459 -8.63 6.88 8.06
C HIS A 459 -7.17 6.82 7.60
N GLY A 460 -6.51 7.96 7.80
CA GLY A 460 -5.07 8.11 7.65
C GLY A 460 -4.68 9.59 7.60
N HIS A 461 -3.44 9.90 7.98
CA HIS A 461 -2.86 11.24 7.86
C HIS A 461 -2.69 11.70 6.41
N GLY A 462 -2.61 10.75 5.49
CA GLY A 462 -2.49 10.95 4.06
C GLY A 462 -3.07 9.76 3.32
N GLY A 463 -3.95 9.98 2.34
CA GLY A 463 -4.53 8.86 1.58
C GLY A 463 -3.50 8.27 0.63
N VAL A 464 -3.02 9.12 -0.28
CA VAL A 464 -1.78 8.89 -1.03
C VAL A 464 -0.81 10.01 -0.68
N ALA A 465 0.25 9.65 0.03
CA ALA A 465 1.26 10.56 0.53
C ALA A 465 2.58 10.42 -0.25
N PHE A 466 3.07 11.54 -0.76
CA PHE A 466 4.36 11.66 -1.42
C PHE A 466 5.33 12.31 -0.42
N GLY A 467 6.35 11.57 0.00
CA GLY A 467 7.38 12.03 0.92
C GLY A 467 7.05 11.78 2.41
N SER A 468 7.78 12.41 3.34
CA SER A 468 8.62 13.61 3.14
C SER A 468 9.89 13.36 2.31
N HIS A 469 10.36 12.11 2.23
CA HIS A 469 11.60 11.74 1.54
C HIS A 469 11.47 11.80 0.02
N THR A 470 12.08 12.80 -0.62
CA THR A 470 11.86 13.16 -2.04
C THR A 470 13.14 13.25 -2.86
N ALA A 471 14.31 13.03 -2.26
CA ALA A 471 15.61 13.43 -2.82
C ALA A 471 15.95 12.81 -4.20
N LEU A 472 15.61 11.54 -4.42
CA LEU A 472 15.79 10.80 -5.67
C LEU A 472 14.67 11.03 -6.69
N GLY A 473 13.62 11.75 -6.27
CA GLY A 473 12.47 12.05 -7.11
C GLY A 473 11.33 11.02 -6.99
N ILE A 474 10.11 11.51 -7.18
CA ILE A 474 8.90 10.70 -7.36
C ILE A 474 8.23 11.16 -8.66
N SER A 475 7.99 10.26 -9.61
CA SER A 475 7.35 10.64 -10.88
C SER A 475 6.41 9.60 -11.46
N ASP A 476 5.63 9.99 -12.47
CA ASP A 476 4.82 9.09 -13.28
C ASP A 476 3.81 8.29 -12.42
N VAL A 477 3.01 9.02 -11.64
CA VAL A 477 2.03 8.44 -10.70
C VAL A 477 0.61 8.75 -11.13
N GLN A 478 -0.22 7.73 -11.25
CA GLN A 478 -1.64 7.83 -11.59
C GLN A 478 -2.50 7.32 -10.43
N ILE A 479 -3.42 8.15 -9.94
CA ILE A 479 -4.31 7.88 -8.81
C ILE A 479 -5.74 8.09 -9.28
N TYR A 480 -6.48 7.02 -9.50
CA TYR A 480 -7.81 7.11 -10.10
C TYR A 480 -8.82 6.09 -9.60
N ASP A 481 -10.11 6.37 -9.72
CA ASP A 481 -11.15 5.41 -9.30
C ASP A 481 -11.04 4.98 -7.82
N ASN A 482 -10.63 5.88 -6.92
CA ASN A 482 -10.56 5.61 -5.48
C ASN A 482 -11.64 6.37 -4.71
N ILE A 483 -12.01 5.81 -3.55
CA ILE A 483 -12.81 6.50 -2.53
C ILE A 483 -11.90 6.83 -1.36
N PHE A 484 -11.91 8.08 -0.93
CA PHE A 484 -11.30 8.57 0.31
C PHE A 484 -12.40 9.03 1.25
N ASN A 485 -12.52 8.40 2.41
CA ASN A 485 -13.55 8.70 3.40
C ASN A 485 -12.90 8.85 4.78
N HIS A 486 -13.07 10.00 5.44
CA HIS A 486 -12.42 10.36 6.73
C HIS A 486 -10.89 10.53 6.72
N THR A 487 -10.24 10.37 5.56
CA THR A 487 -8.80 10.62 5.43
C THR A 487 -8.44 12.09 5.70
N ASP A 488 -7.42 12.39 6.49
CA ASP A 488 -7.04 13.77 6.80
C ASP A 488 -6.65 14.54 5.53
N ALA A 489 -5.75 13.98 4.73
CA ALA A 489 -5.27 14.54 3.47
C ALA A 489 -5.21 13.49 2.34
N PRO A 490 -6.34 13.23 1.64
CA PRO A 490 -6.43 12.31 0.50
C PRO A 490 -5.27 12.38 -0.49
N PHE A 491 -4.88 13.60 -0.92
CA PHE A 491 -3.74 13.81 -1.81
C PHE A 491 -2.72 14.73 -1.13
N ARG A 492 -1.62 14.15 -0.66
CA ARG A 492 -0.63 14.84 0.16
C ARG A 492 0.75 14.72 -0.45
N ILE A 493 1.34 15.85 -0.84
CA ILE A 493 2.73 15.96 -1.28
C ILE A 493 3.48 16.80 -0.26
N LYS A 494 4.45 16.18 0.41
CA LYS A 494 5.22 16.81 1.49
C LYS A 494 6.71 16.62 1.21
N SER A 495 7.47 17.69 1.46
CA SER A 495 8.93 17.66 1.53
C SER A 495 9.38 18.66 2.57
N ALA A 496 10.55 18.44 3.18
CA ALA A 496 11.23 19.47 3.95
C ALA A 496 12.18 20.28 3.05
N PRO A 497 12.54 21.53 3.42
CA PRO A 497 13.46 22.35 2.64
C PRO A 497 14.81 21.67 2.37
N ALA A 498 15.23 20.79 3.26
CA ALA A 498 16.53 20.15 3.20
C ALA A 498 16.53 18.77 2.51
N ASN A 499 15.36 18.21 2.16
CA ASN A 499 15.25 16.88 1.52
C ASN A 499 15.69 16.91 0.05
N GLY A 500 15.38 17.98 -0.68
CA GLY A 500 15.66 18.13 -2.10
C GLY A 500 14.89 17.16 -3.02
N GLY A 501 15.22 17.16 -4.31
CA GLY A 501 14.60 16.30 -5.31
C GLY A 501 13.33 16.89 -5.93
N PHE A 502 12.36 16.05 -6.27
CA PHE A 502 11.15 16.51 -6.97
C PHE A 502 9.96 15.57 -6.79
N VAL A 503 8.77 16.09 -7.07
CA VAL A 503 7.57 15.30 -7.37
C VAL A 503 6.99 15.81 -8.68
N ARG A 504 6.85 14.96 -9.70
CA ARG A 504 6.36 15.42 -11.01
C ARG A 504 5.57 14.39 -11.79
N ASP A 505 4.84 14.84 -12.80
CA ASP A 505 4.08 13.97 -13.70
C ASP A 505 3.05 13.12 -12.93
N VAL A 506 2.20 13.80 -12.16
CA VAL A 506 1.20 13.15 -11.30
C VAL A 506 -0.21 13.47 -11.79
N LEU A 507 -1.03 12.43 -11.93
CA LEU A 507 -2.45 12.52 -12.29
C LEU A 507 -3.31 11.98 -11.15
N PHE A 508 -4.18 12.83 -10.60
CA PHE A 508 -5.20 12.47 -9.63
C PHE A 508 -6.57 12.67 -10.29
N GLU A 509 -7.21 11.60 -10.75
CA GLU A 509 -8.44 11.71 -11.56
C GLU A 509 -9.56 10.81 -11.10
N HIS A 510 -10.82 11.24 -11.23
CA HIS A 510 -11.96 10.36 -11.01
C HIS A 510 -12.00 9.73 -9.61
N ASN A 511 -11.77 10.54 -8.58
CA ASN A 511 -11.81 10.11 -7.19
C ASN A 511 -12.99 10.74 -6.44
N SER A 512 -13.53 10.00 -5.47
CA SER A 512 -14.56 10.47 -4.54
C SER A 512 -13.94 10.74 -3.18
N ILE A 513 -14.03 11.97 -2.70
CA ILE A 513 -13.45 12.40 -1.42
C ILE A 513 -14.56 12.89 -0.51
N THR A 514 -14.62 12.40 0.73
CA THR A 514 -15.45 13.01 1.76
C THR A 514 -14.82 13.04 3.14
N CYS A 515 -15.23 14.04 3.92
CA CYS A 515 -14.85 14.19 5.33
C CYS A 515 -13.35 14.32 5.53
N ALA A 516 -12.68 14.89 4.54
CA ALA A 516 -11.27 15.21 4.62
C ALA A 516 -11.03 16.47 5.45
N LYS A 517 -9.94 16.50 6.22
CA LYS A 517 -9.51 17.72 6.89
C LYS A 517 -9.00 18.74 5.86
N GLN A 518 -8.10 18.33 4.97
CA GLN A 518 -7.52 19.15 3.90
C GLN A 518 -7.23 18.26 2.68
N PRO A 519 -8.09 18.26 1.64
CA PRO A 519 -8.07 17.26 0.58
C PRO A 519 -6.81 17.28 -0.29
N PHE A 520 -6.28 18.46 -0.59
CA PHE A 520 -5.11 18.63 -1.43
C PHE A 520 -4.04 19.46 -0.70
N ILE A 521 -2.92 18.83 -0.35
CA ILE A 521 -1.76 19.49 0.27
C ILE A 521 -0.54 19.24 -0.60
N MET A 522 0.18 20.30 -0.96
CA MET A 522 1.45 20.25 -1.67
C MET A 522 2.40 21.26 -1.03
N SER A 523 3.30 20.81 -0.14
CA SER A 523 4.17 21.72 0.61
C SER A 523 5.61 21.22 0.73
N THR A 524 6.56 22.13 0.51
CA THR A 524 7.99 21.93 0.83
C THR A 524 8.39 22.50 2.19
N GLU A 525 7.45 23.04 2.94
CA GLU A 525 7.68 23.67 4.25
C GLU A 525 7.43 22.69 5.41
N TYR A 526 7.39 21.38 5.13
CA TYR A 526 7.19 20.37 6.15
C TYR A 526 8.35 20.39 7.16
N ASN A 527 8.01 20.43 8.45
CA ASN A 527 8.99 20.44 9.52
C ASN A 527 9.39 19.00 9.89
N ASP A 528 10.50 18.54 9.31
CA ASP A 528 11.11 17.25 9.60
C ASP A 528 12.46 17.42 10.29
N ALA A 529 12.42 17.95 11.53
CA ALA A 529 13.62 18.35 12.28
C ALA A 529 14.65 17.22 12.54
N GLY A 530 14.29 15.95 12.28
CA GLY A 530 15.10 14.77 12.62
C GLY A 530 15.83 14.08 11.47
N THR A 531 15.42 14.25 10.21
CA THR A 531 15.91 13.39 9.10
C THR A 531 17.11 13.98 8.34
N VAL A 532 17.16 15.30 8.15
CA VAL A 532 18.22 15.92 7.31
C VAL A 532 19.45 16.36 8.09
N SER A 533 19.28 16.74 9.37
CA SER A 533 20.38 17.21 10.23
C SER A 533 21.43 16.12 10.49
N LYS A 534 21.08 14.84 10.32
CA LYS A 534 21.99 13.70 10.51
C LYS A 534 22.87 13.39 9.29
N TYR A 535 22.42 13.69 8.07
CA TYR A 535 23.04 13.15 6.85
C TYR A 535 23.46 14.21 5.81
N GLY A 536 23.01 15.46 5.95
CA GLY A 536 23.45 16.59 5.12
C GLY A 536 22.36 17.10 4.16
N PRO A 537 22.10 18.42 4.14
CA PRO A 537 21.02 19.00 3.34
C PRO A 537 21.28 18.89 1.85
N ALA A 538 20.22 18.72 1.06
CA ALA A 538 20.28 18.94 -0.37
C ALA A 538 20.62 20.41 -0.68
N ASP A 539 21.17 20.66 -1.88
CA ASP A 539 21.60 22.01 -2.29
C ASP A 539 20.40 22.96 -2.50
N LYS A 540 19.20 22.40 -2.79
CA LYS A 540 17.93 23.13 -2.93
C LYS A 540 16.76 22.32 -2.38
N PRO A 541 15.67 22.98 -1.95
CA PRO A 541 14.38 22.34 -1.70
C PRO A 541 13.86 21.54 -2.90
N ALA A 542 12.94 20.62 -2.63
CA ALA A 542 12.27 19.87 -3.70
C ALA A 542 11.38 20.79 -4.54
N VAL A 543 11.15 20.44 -5.81
CA VAL A 543 10.20 21.14 -6.69
C VAL A 543 9.08 20.21 -7.10
N PHE A 544 7.83 20.68 -7.00
CA PHE A 544 6.66 19.96 -7.47
C PHE A 544 6.18 20.53 -8.80
N SER A 545 5.99 19.69 -9.81
CA SER A 545 5.66 20.15 -11.17
C SER A 545 4.79 19.19 -11.98
N ASN A 546 4.00 19.71 -12.92
CA ASN A 546 3.14 18.91 -13.79
C ASN A 546 2.22 17.95 -13.01
N ILE A 547 1.35 18.54 -12.19
CA ILE A 547 0.40 17.81 -11.34
C ILE A 547 -1.00 18.21 -11.78
N THR A 548 -1.82 17.23 -12.17
CA THR A 548 -3.20 17.46 -12.58
C THR A 548 -4.17 16.71 -11.68
N CYS A 549 -5.07 17.45 -11.06
CA CYS A 549 -6.24 16.93 -10.36
C CYS A 549 -7.49 17.15 -11.24
N ARG A 550 -8.25 16.11 -11.56
CA ARG A 550 -9.45 16.29 -12.40
C ARG A 550 -10.61 15.35 -12.10
N ASP A 551 -11.78 15.71 -12.60
CA ASP A 551 -12.97 14.85 -12.68
C ASP A 551 -13.32 14.19 -11.34
N SER A 552 -13.12 14.88 -10.22
CA SER A 552 -13.24 14.35 -8.87
C SER A 552 -14.31 15.11 -8.09
N THR A 553 -15.00 14.44 -7.16
CA THR A 553 -15.97 15.09 -6.26
C THR A 553 -15.41 15.13 -4.84
N VAL A 554 -15.47 16.30 -4.21
CA VAL A 554 -15.00 16.54 -2.85
C VAL A 554 -16.15 17.07 -2.01
N PHE A 555 -16.49 16.39 -0.91
CA PHE A 555 -17.62 16.76 -0.07
C PHE A 555 -17.27 16.84 1.43
N ARG A 556 -17.75 17.88 2.13
CA ARG A 556 -17.50 18.11 3.57
C ARG A 556 -16.01 18.18 3.91
N VAL A 557 -15.41 19.33 3.63
CA VAL A 557 -14.02 19.61 3.97
C VAL A 557 -13.94 20.36 5.29
N GLY A 558 -13.03 19.95 6.17
CA GLY A 558 -12.82 20.56 7.49
C GLY A 558 -11.92 21.81 7.50
N GLY A 559 -11.13 22.03 6.44
CA GLY A 559 -10.12 23.07 6.35
C GLY A 559 -9.89 23.58 4.93
N THR A 560 -8.66 24.03 4.63
CA THR A 560 -8.26 24.53 3.30
C THR A 560 -8.45 23.45 2.24
N THR A 561 -9.15 23.77 1.15
CA THR A 561 -9.40 22.81 0.07
C THR A 561 -8.13 22.50 -0.73
N ILE A 562 -7.42 23.54 -1.15
CA ILE A 562 -6.18 23.44 -1.92
C ILE A 562 -5.09 24.23 -1.20
N TYR A 563 -4.07 23.54 -0.71
CA TYR A 563 -2.92 24.14 -0.06
C TYR A 563 -1.64 23.85 -0.86
N ILE A 564 -1.06 24.88 -1.48
CA ILE A 564 0.19 24.81 -2.22
C ILE A 564 1.17 25.81 -1.62
N SER A 565 2.32 25.33 -1.14
CA SER A 565 3.35 26.18 -0.55
C SER A 565 4.76 25.73 -0.94
N ALA A 566 5.41 26.52 -1.79
CA ALA A 566 6.80 26.31 -2.20
C ALA A 566 7.76 27.28 -1.49
N ALA A 567 9.01 26.85 -1.33
CA ALA A 567 10.10 27.73 -0.92
C ALA A 567 10.33 28.85 -1.96
N ASP A 568 10.75 30.03 -1.51
CA ASP A 568 10.87 31.24 -2.35
C ASP A 568 11.86 31.08 -3.52
N ASP A 569 12.93 30.30 -3.33
CA ASP A 569 13.97 30.06 -4.34
C ASP A 569 13.74 28.82 -5.23
N SER A 570 12.66 28.08 -4.96
CA SER A 570 12.34 26.79 -5.59
C SER A 570 10.83 26.68 -5.87
N PRO A 571 10.24 27.59 -6.67
CA PRO A 571 8.81 27.64 -6.90
C PRO A 571 8.30 26.36 -7.58
N HIS A 572 7.09 25.93 -7.21
CA HIS A 572 6.37 24.87 -7.91
C HIS A 572 5.87 25.36 -9.28
N SER A 573 5.51 24.45 -10.18
CA SER A 573 4.95 24.83 -11.48
C SER A 573 3.87 23.89 -12.00
N ASP A 574 3.01 24.37 -12.89
CA ASP A 574 2.11 23.54 -13.70
C ASP A 574 1.22 22.61 -12.86
N ILE A 575 0.51 23.20 -11.89
CA ILE A 575 -0.45 22.51 -11.04
C ILE A 575 -1.86 22.92 -11.46
N PHE A 576 -2.66 21.93 -11.90
CA PHE A 576 -3.96 22.17 -12.51
C PHE A 576 -5.07 21.40 -11.80
N PHE A 577 -6.17 22.08 -11.54
CA PHE A 577 -7.45 21.49 -11.12
C PHE A 577 -8.46 21.70 -12.24
N LYS A 578 -9.13 20.63 -12.68
CA LYS A 578 -10.11 20.67 -13.80
C LYS A 578 -11.35 19.84 -13.48
N ASN A 579 -12.54 20.44 -13.46
CA ASN A 579 -13.79 19.75 -13.15
C ASN A 579 -13.68 19.00 -11.79
N VAL A 580 -13.11 19.66 -10.78
CA VAL A 580 -13.08 19.18 -9.40
C VAL A 580 -14.20 19.86 -8.62
N LYS A 581 -15.22 19.09 -8.25
CA LYS A 581 -16.45 19.63 -7.65
C LYS A 581 -16.31 19.68 -6.13
N PHE A 582 -16.16 20.88 -5.59
CA PHE A 582 -16.14 21.12 -4.15
C PHE A 582 -17.55 21.41 -3.61
N ALA A 583 -18.16 20.44 -2.94
CA ALA A 583 -19.47 20.57 -2.32
C ALA A 583 -19.33 20.71 -0.80
N LYS A 584 -19.84 21.82 -0.24
CA LYS A 584 -19.66 22.20 1.18
C LYS A 584 -18.17 22.21 1.63
N PRO A 585 -17.29 22.99 0.96
CA PRO A 585 -15.85 23.00 1.24
C PRO A 585 -15.40 23.63 2.58
N GLY A 586 -16.31 23.97 3.50
CA GLY A 586 -15.97 24.79 4.66
C GLY A 586 -15.62 26.23 4.27
N ASN A 587 -15.13 27.03 5.22
CA ASN A 587 -14.86 28.47 5.03
C ASN A 587 -13.45 28.79 4.50
N MET A 588 -12.58 27.79 4.35
CA MET A 588 -11.19 27.98 3.93
C MET A 588 -11.03 27.47 2.49
N GLY A 589 -10.96 28.42 1.54
CA GLY A 589 -10.78 28.13 0.11
C GLY A 589 -9.35 27.70 -0.22
N GLU A 590 -8.71 28.40 -1.14
CA GLU A 590 -7.37 28.05 -1.65
C GLU A 590 -6.27 28.87 -0.97
N TYR A 591 -5.10 28.26 -0.75
CA TYR A 591 -3.86 28.93 -0.35
C TYR A 591 -2.75 28.54 -1.33
N ILE A 592 -2.23 29.53 -2.06
CA ILE A 592 -1.21 29.31 -3.10
C ILE A 592 -0.03 30.25 -2.84
N LYS A 593 1.13 29.67 -2.51
CA LYS A 593 2.40 30.38 -2.35
C LYS A 593 3.44 29.82 -3.33
N ASN A 594 4.04 30.72 -4.12
CA ASN A 594 5.16 30.44 -5.02
C ASN A 594 4.91 29.27 -6.00
N CYS A 595 3.76 29.28 -6.69
CA CYS A 595 3.45 28.34 -7.75
C CYS A 595 3.26 29.05 -9.09
N ASN A 596 4.13 28.76 -10.05
CA ASN A 596 4.03 29.27 -11.41
C ASN A 596 2.99 28.47 -12.20
N ASN A 597 2.16 29.13 -13.01
CA ASN A 597 1.15 28.47 -13.86
C ASN A 597 0.17 27.55 -13.09
N TYR A 598 -0.31 28.00 -11.93
CA TYR A 598 -1.44 27.38 -11.24
C TYR A 598 -2.76 27.74 -11.93
N LYS A 599 -3.66 26.76 -12.10
CA LYS A 599 -5.05 27.01 -12.53
C LYS A 599 -6.03 26.11 -11.79
N ASN A 600 -7.16 26.68 -11.40
CA ASN A 600 -8.35 25.95 -11.00
C ASN A 600 -9.51 26.29 -11.94
N GLU A 601 -9.92 25.31 -12.74
CA GLU A 601 -11.01 25.41 -13.71
C GLU A 601 -12.19 24.56 -13.19
N GLU A 602 -13.26 25.22 -12.74
CA GLU A 602 -14.50 24.56 -12.29
C GLU A 602 -15.29 23.89 -13.42
#